data_AF-A0A363TWI6-F1
#
_entry.id   AF-A0A363TWI6-F1
#
_cell.length_a   1.000
_cell.length_b   1.000
_cell.length_c   1.000
_cell.angle_alpha   90.00
_cell.angle_beta   90.00
_cell.angle_gamma   90.00
#
_symmetry.space_group_name_H-M   'P 1'
#
loop_
_entity.id
_entity.type
_entity.pdbx_description
1 polymer ?
#
loop_
_entity_poly.entity_id
_entity_poly.type
_entity_poly.pdbx_seq_one_letter_code
_entity_poly.pdbx_strand_id
1 'polypeptide(L)'
;MARPWYRREPLTELEATRALTLEEYGAYTRVIDLIHVHGGAVADDDRFLAGWCNCEVRTWRRLRARLIDCELLYERDGTLRNERADDEAEATRNRHACAKAAGRASGLARAIGSREVNDLAATPVGEPEVAEDPVPLVDHARAAARAGIEAHLARLGPYEMQELSAALLQAMGHVTHIAPPGPDGGTDILALPDALGAGTPHIRVQVKHRTAPTGRAEIAALRGILAGARETGLFISTG
;
A
#
# COMPACT_ATOMS: atom_id res chain seq x y z
N MET A 1 10.70 3.84 -8.05
CA MET A 1 10.16 2.47 -8.03
C MET A 1 8.98 2.47 -8.99
N ALA A 2 8.98 1.60 -10.00
CA ALA A 2 7.92 1.61 -11.00
C ALA A 2 6.58 1.22 -10.38
N ARG A 3 5.52 2.00 -10.67
CA ARG A 3 4.17 1.70 -10.21
C ARG A 3 3.51 0.79 -11.26
N PRO A 4 3.25 -0.50 -10.96
CA PRO A 4 2.58 -1.41 -11.90
C PRO A 4 1.11 -1.04 -12.13
N TRP A 5 0.55 -0.14 -11.31
CA TRP A 5 -0.82 0.33 -11.38
C TRP A 5 -0.91 1.77 -10.84
N TYR A 6 -1.78 2.58 -11.44
CA TYR A 6 -2.22 3.88 -10.89
C TYR A 6 -3.70 4.10 -11.19
N ARG A 7 -4.35 4.97 -10.40
CA ARG A 7 -5.78 5.26 -10.51
C ARG A 7 -6.00 6.32 -11.58
N ARG A 8 -6.88 6.05 -12.55
CA ARG A 8 -7.42 7.07 -13.46
C ARG A 8 -8.81 7.47 -12.97
N GLU A 9 -9.02 8.76 -12.71
CA GLU A 9 -10.33 9.32 -12.38
C GLU A 9 -11.04 9.72 -13.67
N PRO A 10 -12.07 8.98 -14.11
CA PRO A 10 -12.59 9.13 -15.47
C PRO A 10 -13.15 10.52 -15.75
N LEU A 11 -13.86 11.12 -14.79
CA LEU A 11 -14.48 12.43 -14.98
C LEU A 11 -13.44 13.55 -15.09
N THR A 12 -12.53 13.61 -14.12
CA THR A 12 -11.43 14.60 -14.08
C THR A 12 -10.57 14.52 -15.35
N GLU A 13 -10.28 13.30 -15.82
CA GLU A 13 -9.51 13.09 -17.04
C GLU A 13 -10.28 13.55 -18.28
N LEU A 14 -11.56 13.18 -18.41
CA LEU A 14 -12.40 13.62 -19.52
C LEU A 14 -12.57 15.14 -19.56
N GLU A 15 -12.69 15.79 -18.41
CA GLU A 15 -12.81 17.26 -18.32
C GLU A 15 -11.49 17.94 -18.71
N ALA A 16 -10.37 17.49 -18.13
CA ALA A 16 -9.05 18.06 -18.37
C ALA A 16 -8.59 17.89 -19.83
N THR A 17 -8.95 16.78 -20.48
CA THR A 17 -8.54 16.49 -21.85
C THR A 17 -9.57 16.83 -22.92
N ARG A 18 -10.72 17.41 -22.55
CA ARG A 18 -11.83 17.66 -23.48
C ARG A 18 -11.43 18.54 -24.68
N ALA A 19 -10.51 19.47 -24.48
CA ALA A 19 -10.06 20.41 -25.52
C ALA A 19 -8.95 19.84 -26.41
N LEU A 20 -8.40 18.67 -26.08
CA LEU A 20 -7.32 18.06 -26.84
C LEU A 20 -7.85 17.38 -28.11
N THR A 21 -7.05 17.44 -29.17
CA THR A 21 -7.20 16.57 -30.32
C THR A 21 -6.86 15.12 -29.96
N LEU A 22 -7.25 14.17 -30.81
CA LEU A 22 -6.92 12.76 -30.61
C LEU A 22 -5.40 12.51 -30.57
N GLU A 23 -4.61 13.27 -31.34
CA GLU A 23 -3.14 13.16 -31.34
C GLU A 23 -2.55 13.65 -30.00
N GLU A 24 -3.01 14.80 -29.51
CA GLU A 24 -2.60 15.37 -28.23
C GLU A 24 -3.01 14.48 -27.05
N TYR A 25 -4.24 13.97 -27.06
CA TYR A 25 -4.72 13.04 -26.04
C TYR A 25 -3.92 11.73 -26.02
N GLY A 26 -3.60 11.18 -27.19
CA GLY A 26 -2.76 9.99 -27.31
C GLY A 26 -1.36 10.20 -26.75
N ALA A 27 -0.75 11.36 -27.04
CA ALA A 27 0.55 11.74 -26.50
C ALA A 27 0.50 11.93 -24.98
N TYR A 28 -0.48 12.68 -24.48
CA TYR A 28 -0.71 12.87 -23.05
C TYR A 28 -0.83 11.53 -22.30
N THR A 29 -1.69 10.63 -22.80
CA THR A 29 -1.91 9.29 -22.25
C THR A 29 -0.61 8.48 -22.16
N ARG A 30 0.26 8.56 -23.17
CA ARG A 30 1.53 7.84 -23.16
C ARG A 30 2.51 8.43 -22.13
N VAL A 31 2.55 9.75 -22.04
CA VAL A 31 3.48 10.46 -21.14
C VAL A 31 3.06 10.32 -19.69
N ILE A 32 1.76 10.39 -19.40
CA ILE A 32 1.24 10.16 -18.04
C ILE A 32 1.57 8.74 -17.58
N ASP A 33 1.46 7.73 -18.45
CA ASP A 33 1.88 6.35 -18.13
C ASP A 33 3.37 6.29 -17.80
N LEU A 34 4.23 6.94 -18.61
CA LEU A 34 5.67 7.00 -18.36
C LEU A 34 5.99 7.68 -17.02
N ILE A 35 5.33 8.79 -16.70
CA ILE A 35 5.49 9.51 -15.43
C ILE A 35 5.22 8.57 -14.24
N HIS A 36 4.14 7.79 -14.29
CA HIS A 36 3.80 6.85 -13.21
C HIS A 36 4.77 5.67 -13.13
N VAL A 37 5.22 5.14 -14.27
CA VAL A 37 6.25 4.09 -14.34
C VAL A 37 7.60 4.58 -13.80
N HIS A 38 7.92 5.87 -13.93
CA HIS A 38 9.17 6.44 -13.42
C HIS A 38 9.04 7.02 -11.99
N GLY A 39 7.87 6.87 -11.36
CA GLY A 39 7.68 7.21 -9.94
C GLY A 39 7.30 8.68 -9.70
N GLY A 40 6.65 9.33 -10.67
CA GLY A 40 6.07 10.68 -10.54
C GLY A 40 6.68 11.71 -11.48
N ALA A 41 7.75 11.39 -12.20
CA ALA A 41 8.33 12.26 -13.21
C ALA A 41 9.10 11.43 -14.25
N VAL A 42 9.15 11.92 -15.49
CA VAL A 42 9.94 11.31 -16.57
C VAL A 42 10.99 12.32 -17.05
N ALA A 43 12.13 11.86 -17.54
CA ALA A 43 13.12 12.76 -18.14
C ALA A 43 12.50 13.51 -19.32
N ASP A 44 12.71 14.82 -19.39
CA ASP A 44 12.25 15.66 -20.50
C ASP A 44 13.22 15.57 -21.70
N ASP A 45 13.35 14.35 -22.23
CA ASP A 45 14.17 14.06 -23.41
C ASP A 45 13.27 13.90 -24.64
N ASP A 46 13.42 14.83 -25.58
CA ASP A 46 12.68 14.86 -26.83
C ASP A 46 12.75 13.55 -27.64
N ARG A 47 13.92 12.92 -27.73
CA ARG A 47 14.11 11.70 -28.53
C ARG A 47 13.46 10.51 -27.85
N PHE A 48 13.62 10.40 -26.54
CA PHE A 48 13.01 9.36 -25.75
C PHE A 48 11.49 9.42 -25.80
N LEU A 49 10.91 10.60 -25.55
CA LEU A 49 9.46 10.79 -25.52
C LEU A 49 8.83 10.67 -26.91
N ALA A 50 9.48 11.19 -27.96
CA ALA A 50 9.06 10.97 -29.34
C ALA A 50 9.04 9.47 -29.71
N GLY A 51 10.06 8.72 -29.28
CA GLY A 51 10.12 7.27 -29.48
C GLY A 51 8.95 6.52 -28.84
N TRP A 52 8.61 6.83 -27.59
CA TRP A 52 7.46 6.23 -26.90
C TRP A 52 6.10 6.65 -27.48
N CYS A 53 6.02 7.88 -27.99
CA CYS A 53 4.82 8.37 -28.68
C CYS A 53 4.73 7.88 -30.13
N ASN A 54 5.74 7.16 -30.63
CA ASN A 54 5.84 6.69 -32.01
C ASN A 54 5.67 7.84 -33.03
N CYS A 55 6.34 8.97 -32.79
CA CYS A 55 6.28 10.15 -33.65
C CYS A 55 7.65 10.78 -33.86
N GLU A 56 7.75 11.73 -34.79
CA GLU A 56 8.98 12.48 -35.02
C GLU A 56 9.24 13.47 -33.87
N VAL A 57 10.52 13.75 -33.59
CA VAL A 57 10.94 14.73 -32.58
C VAL A 57 10.27 16.10 -32.78
N ARG A 58 10.10 16.54 -34.03
CA ARG A 58 9.43 17.82 -34.32
C ARG A 58 7.95 17.79 -33.93
N THR A 59 7.27 16.68 -34.18
CA THR A 59 5.87 16.46 -33.78
C THR A 59 5.76 16.41 -32.26
N TRP A 60 6.64 15.67 -31.59
CA TRP A 60 6.71 15.63 -30.14
C TRP A 60 6.87 17.02 -29.53
N ARG A 61 7.79 17.86 -30.04
CA ARG A 61 7.97 19.23 -29.53
C ARG A 61 6.69 20.07 -29.60
N ARG A 62 5.94 19.94 -30.70
CA ARG A 62 4.63 20.61 -30.84
C ARG A 62 3.63 20.09 -29.80
N LEU A 63 3.53 18.78 -29.64
CA LEU A 63 2.62 18.15 -28.69
C LEU A 63 2.98 18.52 -27.25
N ARG A 64 4.27 18.42 -26.88
CA ARG A 64 4.81 18.84 -25.59
C ARG A 64 4.44 20.29 -25.27
N ALA A 65 4.69 21.21 -26.20
CA ALA A 65 4.33 22.62 -26.02
C ALA A 65 2.83 22.78 -25.75
N ARG A 66 1.97 22.07 -26.50
CA ARG A 66 0.52 22.11 -26.25
C ARG A 66 0.09 21.52 -24.92
N LEU A 67 0.69 20.42 -24.49
CA LEU A 67 0.37 19.82 -23.20
C LEU A 67 0.81 20.70 -22.02
N ILE A 68 1.87 21.49 -22.19
CA ILE A 68 2.30 22.50 -21.22
C ILE A 68 1.38 23.72 -21.25
N ASP A 69 1.02 24.23 -22.43
CA ASP A 69 0.08 25.35 -22.57
C ASP A 69 -1.29 25.04 -21.95
N CYS A 70 -1.73 23.78 -21.99
CA CYS A 70 -2.96 23.32 -21.36
C CYS A 70 -2.79 23.00 -19.86
N GLU A 71 -1.62 23.24 -19.26
CA GLU A 71 -1.30 22.96 -17.85
C GLU A 71 -1.47 21.48 -17.44
N LEU A 72 -1.53 20.57 -18.42
CA LEU A 72 -1.62 19.14 -18.17
C LEU A 72 -0.27 18.53 -17.79
N LEU A 73 0.81 19.12 -18.28
CA LEU A 73 2.17 18.75 -17.98
C LEU A 73 2.98 20.01 -17.68
N TYR A 74 4.02 19.88 -16.88
CA TYR A 74 4.97 20.97 -16.67
C TYR A 74 6.39 20.43 -16.58
N GLU A 75 7.35 21.29 -16.90
CA GLU A 75 8.77 20.98 -16.80
C GLU A 75 9.33 21.52 -15.49
N ARG A 76 10.14 20.71 -14.83
CA ARG A 76 10.89 21.10 -13.65
C ARG A 76 12.15 20.26 -13.53
N ASP A 77 13.28 20.92 -13.35
CA ASP A 77 14.59 20.30 -13.13
C ASP A 77 14.96 19.26 -14.22
N GLY A 78 14.61 19.53 -15.49
CA GLY A 78 14.86 18.63 -16.62
C GLY A 78 13.96 17.40 -16.67
N THR A 79 12.87 17.41 -15.90
CA THR A 79 11.86 16.35 -15.89
C THR A 79 10.49 16.90 -16.26
N LEU A 80 9.73 16.09 -16.99
CA LEU A 80 8.33 16.33 -17.28
C LEU A 80 7.46 15.70 -16.19
N ARG A 81 6.52 16.49 -15.68
CA ARG A 81 5.71 16.18 -14.50
C ARG A 81 4.25 16.48 -14.76
N ASN A 82 3.40 15.97 -13.88
CA ASN A 82 1.97 16.23 -13.84
C ASN A 82 1.58 16.49 -12.39
N GLU A 83 0.71 17.48 -12.16
CA GLU A 83 0.35 17.93 -10.80
C GLU A 83 -0.25 16.79 -9.98
N ARG A 84 -1.22 16.06 -10.55
CA ARG A 84 -1.81 14.87 -9.91
C ARG A 84 -0.77 13.81 -9.59
N ALA A 85 0.15 13.52 -10.53
CA ALA A 85 1.20 12.53 -10.30
C ALA A 85 2.14 12.93 -9.15
N ASP A 86 2.37 14.23 -8.97
CA ASP A 86 3.15 14.78 -7.87
C ASP A 86 2.42 14.70 -6.54
N ASP A 87 1.14 15.06 -6.49
CA ASP A 87 0.30 14.90 -5.30
C ASP A 87 0.26 13.43 -4.85
N GLU A 88 0.10 12.51 -5.79
CA GLU A 88 0.13 11.07 -5.50
C GLU A 88 1.51 10.57 -5.08
N ALA A 89 2.59 11.14 -5.65
CA ALA A 89 3.96 10.82 -5.26
C ALA A 89 4.26 11.33 -3.84
N GLU A 90 3.82 12.54 -3.51
CA GLU A 90 3.92 13.14 -2.20
C GLU A 90 3.08 12.38 -1.16
N ALA A 91 1.80 12.12 -1.42
CA ALA A 91 0.95 11.32 -0.55
C ALA A 91 1.56 9.92 -0.30
N THR A 92 2.23 9.34 -1.29
CA THR A 92 2.94 8.06 -1.13
C THR A 92 4.21 8.22 -0.27
N ARG A 93 5.03 9.25 -0.50
CA ARG A 93 6.20 9.56 0.34
C ARG A 93 5.79 9.82 1.79
N ASN A 94 4.74 10.61 2.00
CA ASN A 94 4.20 10.95 3.32
C ASN A 94 3.66 9.69 4.02
N ARG A 95 2.92 8.82 3.32
CA ARG A 95 2.53 7.50 3.84
C ARG A 95 3.73 6.66 4.28
N HIS A 96 4.79 6.60 3.48
CA HIS A 96 6.01 5.88 3.85
C HIS A 96 6.76 6.53 5.02
N ALA A 97 6.79 7.86 5.11
CA ALA A 97 7.41 8.59 6.21
C ALA A 97 6.64 8.38 7.53
N CYS A 98 5.31 8.55 7.52
CA CYS A 98 4.44 8.27 8.65
C CYS A 98 4.53 6.81 9.09
N ALA A 99 4.54 5.85 8.15
CA ALA A 99 4.69 4.43 8.49
C ALA A 99 6.04 4.12 9.15
N LYS A 100 7.13 4.76 8.69
CA LYS A 100 8.45 4.64 9.34
C LYS A 100 8.47 5.29 10.72
N ALA A 101 7.86 6.46 10.88
CA ALA A 101 7.79 7.16 12.16
C ALA A 101 6.91 6.40 13.18
N ALA A 102 5.74 5.92 12.78
CA ALA A 102 4.87 5.07 13.59
C ALA A 102 5.54 3.74 13.94
N GLY A 103 6.29 3.13 13.00
CA GLY A 103 7.08 1.94 13.28
C GLY A 103 8.18 2.16 14.32
N ARG A 104 8.86 3.31 14.27
CA ARG A 104 9.85 3.72 15.28
C ARG A 104 9.20 4.02 16.63
N ALA A 105 8.10 4.77 16.66
CA ALA A 105 7.35 5.09 17.87
C ALA A 105 6.80 3.82 18.54
N SER A 106 6.26 2.89 17.76
CA SER A 106 5.84 1.57 18.23
C SER A 106 7.01 0.73 18.74
N GLY A 107 8.15 0.74 18.05
CA GLY A 107 9.38 0.07 18.52
C GLY A 107 9.89 0.64 19.85
N LEU A 108 9.83 1.95 20.01
CA LEU A 108 10.20 2.66 21.24
C LEU A 108 9.21 2.38 22.38
N ALA A 109 7.90 2.42 22.10
CA ALA A 109 6.86 2.05 23.06
C ALA A 109 6.97 0.58 23.52
N ARG A 110 7.34 -0.36 22.62
CA ARG A 110 7.62 -1.75 23.01
C ARG A 110 8.89 -1.88 23.87
N ALA A 111 9.90 -1.05 23.64
CA ALA A 111 11.12 -1.02 24.45
C ALA A 111 10.90 -0.36 25.83
N ILE A 112 9.91 0.53 25.95
CA ILE A 112 9.48 1.14 27.22
C ILE A 112 8.54 0.20 27.98
N GLY A 113 7.57 -0.42 27.31
CA GLY A 113 6.64 -1.38 27.92
C GLY A 113 7.33 -2.65 28.43
N SER A 114 8.49 -3.03 27.89
CA SER A 114 9.31 -4.12 28.47
C SER A 114 10.05 -3.72 29.74
N ARG A 115 10.20 -2.41 30.01
CA ARG A 115 10.79 -1.86 31.25
C ARG A 115 9.75 -1.60 32.34
N GLU A 116 8.52 -1.24 31.98
CA GLU A 116 7.46 -0.94 32.97
C GLU A 116 6.94 -2.16 33.75
N VAL A 117 7.22 -3.39 33.31
CA VAL A 117 6.80 -4.60 34.04
C VAL A 117 7.66 -4.85 35.30
N ASN A 118 8.79 -4.16 35.49
CA ASN A 118 9.75 -4.54 36.53
C ASN A 118 10.01 -3.53 37.66
N ASP A 119 9.50 -2.30 37.63
CA ASP A 119 9.77 -1.32 38.71
C ASP A 119 8.61 -0.33 38.91
N LEU A 120 7.73 -0.61 39.87
CA LEU A 120 6.76 0.37 40.39
C LEU A 120 7.36 1.10 41.61
N ALA A 121 7.66 2.40 41.47
CA ALA A 121 7.32 3.46 42.44
C ALA A 121 7.66 4.90 41.98
N ALA A 122 6.80 5.83 42.44
CA ALA A 122 6.91 7.30 42.59
C ALA A 122 6.58 8.23 41.40
N THR A 123 5.48 8.99 41.59
CA THR A 123 5.03 10.18 40.85
C THR A 123 5.95 11.39 41.12
N PRO A 124 6.28 12.20 40.09
CA PRO A 124 6.11 13.65 40.26
C PRO A 124 5.66 14.44 39.00
N VAL A 125 4.84 15.46 39.30
CA VAL A 125 4.71 16.85 38.78
C VAL A 125 4.97 17.13 37.29
N GLY A 126 3.95 17.74 36.67
CA GLY A 126 3.89 18.09 35.26
C GLY A 126 4.74 19.29 34.82
N GLU A 127 4.95 19.31 33.51
CA GLU A 127 5.57 20.36 32.69
C GLU A 127 4.70 20.58 31.42
N PRO A 128 4.83 21.74 30.76
CA PRO A 128 3.70 22.50 30.25
C PRO A 128 3.06 21.93 28.99
N GLU A 129 1.75 22.17 28.86
CA GLU A 129 0.94 21.90 27.68
C GLU A 129 1.51 22.67 26.48
N VAL A 130 2.24 21.97 25.62
CA VAL A 130 2.58 22.46 24.28
C VAL A 130 1.27 22.39 23.50
N ALA A 131 0.71 23.55 23.15
CA ALA A 131 -0.46 23.62 22.29
C ALA A 131 -0.15 22.90 20.97
N GLU A 132 -0.71 21.71 20.79
CA GLU A 132 -0.65 20.97 19.53
C GLU A 132 -1.41 21.79 18.47
N ASP A 133 -0.73 22.10 17.36
CA ASP A 133 -1.41 22.63 16.17
C ASP A 133 -2.58 21.70 15.81
N PRO A 134 -3.78 22.25 15.51
CA PRO A 134 -4.96 21.43 15.29
C PRO A 134 -4.73 20.49 14.10
N VAL A 135 -4.66 19.19 14.40
CA VAL A 135 -4.59 18.12 13.40
C VAL A 135 -5.75 18.32 12.41
N PRO A 136 -5.50 18.37 11.08
CA PRO A 136 -6.56 18.58 10.10
C PRO A 136 -7.72 17.61 10.30
N LEU A 137 -8.96 18.08 10.12
CA LEU A 137 -10.19 17.30 10.37
C LEU A 137 -10.17 15.90 9.71
N VAL A 138 -9.62 15.82 8.50
CA VAL A 138 -9.49 14.57 7.74
C VAL A 138 -8.53 13.59 8.42
N ASP A 139 -7.43 14.08 8.98
CA ASP A 139 -6.45 13.26 9.68
C ASP A 139 -7.00 12.77 11.02
N HIS A 140 -7.76 13.61 11.74
CA HIS A 140 -8.48 13.19 12.93
C HIS A 140 -9.52 12.10 12.63
N ALA A 141 -10.33 12.29 11.58
CA ALA A 141 -11.32 11.30 11.15
C ALA A 141 -10.64 9.98 10.75
N ARG A 142 -9.49 10.04 10.06
CA ARG A 142 -8.72 8.85 9.69
C ARG A 142 -8.14 8.14 10.91
N ALA A 143 -7.59 8.87 11.87
CA ALA A 143 -7.07 8.32 13.11
C ALA A 143 -8.20 7.64 13.92
N ALA A 144 -9.36 8.29 14.04
CA ALA A 144 -10.53 7.73 14.70
C ALA A 144 -11.06 6.48 14.00
N ALA A 145 -11.16 6.49 12.66
CA ALA A 145 -11.56 5.34 11.88
C ALA A 145 -10.59 4.16 12.05
N ARG A 146 -9.28 4.43 12.03
CA ARG A 146 -8.25 3.42 12.25
C ARG A 146 -8.33 2.83 13.65
N ALA A 147 -8.43 3.67 14.69
CA ALA A 147 -8.58 3.22 16.06
C ALA A 147 -9.86 2.38 16.24
N GLY A 148 -10.95 2.76 15.59
CA GLY A 148 -12.19 1.98 15.57
C GLY A 148 -12.03 0.60 14.93
N ILE A 149 -11.31 0.51 13.81
CA ILE A 149 -10.99 -0.76 13.15
C ILE A 149 -10.10 -1.61 14.06
N GLU A 150 -9.02 -1.06 14.60
CA GLU A 150 -8.10 -1.78 15.49
C GLU A 150 -8.83 -2.31 16.74
N ALA A 151 -9.70 -1.49 17.35
CA ALA A 151 -10.52 -1.90 18.49
C ALA A 151 -11.59 -2.94 18.14
N HIS A 152 -12.11 -2.94 16.90
CA HIS A 152 -13.01 -3.99 16.44
C HIS A 152 -12.27 -5.30 16.23
N LEU A 153 -11.12 -5.27 15.53
CA LEU A 153 -10.29 -6.44 15.29
C LEU A 153 -9.78 -7.07 16.58
N ALA A 154 -9.40 -6.26 17.57
CA ALA A 154 -8.93 -6.74 18.88
C ALA A 154 -10.02 -7.45 19.71
N ARG A 155 -11.30 -7.28 19.36
CA ARG A 155 -12.42 -7.97 20.04
C ARG A 155 -12.81 -9.28 19.37
N LEU A 156 -12.30 -9.56 18.16
CA LEU A 156 -12.62 -10.79 17.46
C LEU A 156 -12.04 -12.00 18.17
N GLY A 157 -12.80 -13.10 18.17
CA GLY A 157 -12.28 -14.40 18.58
C GLY A 157 -11.23 -14.92 17.58
N PRO A 158 -10.40 -15.91 17.97
CA PRO A 158 -9.42 -16.51 17.08
C PRO A 158 -10.02 -17.08 15.78
N TYR A 159 -11.18 -17.73 15.86
CA TYR A 159 -11.88 -18.28 14.69
C TYR A 159 -12.51 -17.19 13.82
N GLU A 160 -13.09 -16.15 14.42
CA GLU A 160 -13.63 -15.00 13.67
C GLU A 160 -12.51 -14.26 12.91
N MET A 161 -11.31 -14.18 13.49
CA MET A 161 -10.14 -13.61 12.81
C MET A 161 -9.68 -14.49 11.64
N GLN A 162 -9.81 -15.82 11.73
CA GLN A 162 -9.56 -16.73 10.61
C GLN A 162 -10.60 -16.52 9.49
N GLU A 163 -11.88 -16.43 9.84
CA GLU A 163 -12.95 -16.15 8.88
C GLU A 163 -12.75 -14.81 8.17
N LEU A 164 -12.40 -13.76 8.91
CA LEU A 164 -12.07 -12.45 8.34
C LEU A 164 -10.89 -12.55 7.38
N SER A 165 -9.83 -13.25 7.78
CA SER A 165 -8.63 -13.43 6.95
C SER A 165 -8.94 -14.22 5.67
N ALA A 166 -9.79 -15.24 5.75
CA ALA A 166 -10.26 -15.99 4.60
C ALA A 166 -11.11 -15.13 3.67
N ALA A 167 -12.06 -14.36 4.22
CA ALA A 167 -12.91 -13.45 3.44
C ALA A 167 -12.09 -12.39 2.68
N LEU A 168 -11.01 -11.87 3.28
CA LEU A 168 -10.08 -10.97 2.59
C LEU A 168 -9.39 -11.64 1.40
N LEU A 169 -8.91 -12.87 1.57
CA LEU A 169 -8.29 -13.63 0.48
C LEU A 169 -9.31 -13.97 -0.63
N GLN A 170 -10.56 -14.27 -0.26
CA GLN A 170 -11.65 -14.44 -1.23
C GLN A 170 -11.92 -13.17 -2.02
N ALA A 171 -11.98 -12.01 -1.35
CA ALA A 171 -12.15 -10.72 -2.01
C ALA A 171 -11.00 -10.38 -2.96
N MET A 172 -9.80 -10.91 -2.70
CA MET A 172 -8.64 -10.83 -3.60
C MET A 172 -8.68 -11.83 -4.77
N GLY A 173 -9.72 -12.66 -4.87
CA GLY A 173 -9.93 -13.61 -5.97
C GLY A 173 -9.43 -15.02 -5.68
N HIS A 174 -9.06 -15.36 -4.44
CA HIS A 174 -8.69 -16.73 -4.09
C HIS A 174 -9.90 -17.58 -3.70
N VAL A 175 -9.81 -18.89 -3.95
CA VAL A 175 -10.72 -19.88 -3.37
C VAL A 175 -10.13 -20.32 -2.03
N THR A 176 -10.83 -20.07 -0.92
CA THR A 176 -10.31 -20.36 0.43
C THR A 176 -11.02 -21.51 1.11
N HIS A 177 -10.27 -22.30 1.86
CA HIS A 177 -10.78 -23.35 2.73
C HIS A 177 -10.23 -23.14 4.14
N ILE A 178 -11.13 -22.96 5.12
CA ILE A 178 -10.77 -22.84 6.55
C ILE A 178 -10.70 -24.25 7.14
N ALA A 179 -9.65 -24.54 7.90
CA ALA A 179 -9.50 -25.83 8.58
C ALA A 179 -10.58 -25.99 9.67
N PRO A 180 -11.20 -27.18 9.82
CA PRO A 180 -12.14 -27.45 10.90
C PRO A 180 -11.41 -27.41 12.24
N PRO A 181 -12.04 -27.03 13.37
CA PRO A 181 -11.33 -26.90 14.64
C PRO A 181 -10.71 -28.23 15.11
N GLY A 182 -9.37 -28.31 15.12
CA GLY A 182 -8.64 -29.48 15.60
C GLY A 182 -7.12 -29.30 15.60
N PRO A 183 -6.34 -30.39 15.83
CA PRO A 183 -4.90 -30.37 15.66
C PRO A 183 -4.54 -30.35 14.16
N ASP A 184 -4.79 -29.23 13.48
CA ASP A 184 -4.75 -29.10 12.02
C ASP A 184 -3.35 -28.86 11.44
N GLY A 185 -2.34 -29.52 12.01
CA GLY A 185 -1.00 -29.57 11.44
C GLY A 185 -0.32 -28.21 11.20
N GLY A 186 -0.84 -27.12 11.76
CA GLY A 186 -0.27 -25.77 11.65
C GLY A 186 -0.76 -24.93 10.46
N THR A 187 -1.82 -25.32 9.74
CA THR A 187 -2.46 -24.48 8.71
C THR A 187 -3.90 -24.16 9.10
N ASP A 188 -4.26 -22.87 9.17
CA ASP A 188 -5.62 -22.43 9.50
C ASP A 188 -6.47 -22.20 8.24
N ILE A 189 -5.85 -21.72 7.15
CA ILE A 189 -6.55 -21.46 5.88
C ILE A 189 -5.68 -21.94 4.71
N LEU A 190 -6.29 -22.58 3.73
CA LEU A 190 -5.69 -22.84 2.42
C LEU A 190 -6.34 -21.93 1.38
N ALA A 191 -5.57 -21.10 0.69
CA ALA A 191 -6.04 -20.24 -0.39
C ALA A 191 -5.45 -20.69 -1.74
N LEU A 192 -6.32 -20.96 -2.71
CA LEU A 192 -5.99 -21.43 -4.04
C LEU A 192 -6.28 -20.32 -5.07
N PRO A 193 -5.53 -20.25 -6.18
CA PRO A 193 -5.81 -19.28 -7.25
C PRO A 193 -7.03 -19.68 -8.10
N ASP A 194 -7.46 -20.94 -8.04
CA ASP A 194 -8.58 -21.47 -8.80
C ASP A 194 -9.29 -22.60 -8.02
N ALA A 195 -10.51 -22.92 -8.42
CA ALA A 195 -11.34 -23.91 -7.73
C ALA A 195 -10.84 -25.37 -7.88
N LEU A 196 -9.99 -25.66 -8.88
CA LEU A 196 -9.46 -26.99 -9.13
C LEU A 196 -8.09 -27.21 -8.46
N GLY A 197 -7.47 -26.15 -7.92
CA GLY A 197 -6.13 -26.19 -7.34
C GLY A 197 -5.02 -26.48 -8.36
N ALA A 198 -5.28 -26.26 -9.66
CA ALA A 198 -4.31 -26.53 -10.72
C ALA A 198 -3.21 -25.45 -10.78
N GLY A 199 -3.62 -24.21 -10.56
CA GLY A 199 -2.75 -23.05 -10.51
C GLY A 199 -1.88 -23.03 -9.26
N THR A 200 -0.73 -22.38 -9.38
CA THR A 200 0.25 -22.19 -8.31
C THR A 200 0.63 -20.71 -8.23
N PRO A 201 0.98 -20.18 -7.05
CA PRO A 201 1.18 -20.89 -5.79
C PRO A 201 -0.11 -21.11 -4.99
N HIS A 202 -0.15 -22.18 -4.21
CA HIS A 202 -1.15 -22.38 -3.13
C HIS A 202 -0.66 -21.66 -1.88
N ILE A 203 -1.53 -20.91 -1.21
CA ILE A 203 -1.16 -20.13 -0.03
C ILE A 203 -1.64 -20.87 1.22
N ARG A 204 -0.70 -21.32 2.06
CA ARG A 204 -1.01 -21.83 3.40
C ARG A 204 -0.93 -20.68 4.39
N VAL A 205 -2.03 -20.43 5.07
CA VAL A 205 -2.15 -19.33 6.02
C VAL A 205 -2.18 -19.87 7.43
N GLN A 206 -1.41 -19.25 8.31
CA GLN A 206 -1.53 -19.43 9.76
C GLN A 206 -1.90 -18.10 10.40
N VAL A 207 -2.96 -18.11 11.20
CA VAL A 207 -3.54 -16.94 11.86
C VAL A 207 -3.37 -17.07 13.37
N LYS A 208 -2.67 -16.09 13.96
CA LYS A 208 -2.51 -15.98 15.41
C LYS A 208 -3.12 -14.67 15.91
N HIS A 209 -4.28 -14.79 16.54
CA HIS A 209 -4.93 -13.69 17.23
C HIS A 209 -4.60 -13.72 18.73
N ARG A 210 -3.54 -13.00 19.14
CA ARG A 210 -3.11 -12.89 20.53
C ARG A 210 -2.22 -11.65 20.70
N THR A 211 -2.08 -11.18 21.94
CA THR A 211 -1.21 -10.06 22.31
C THR A 211 0.28 -10.43 22.45
N ALA A 212 0.60 -11.72 22.61
CA ALA A 212 1.99 -12.16 22.73
C ALA A 212 2.69 -12.16 21.36
N PRO A 213 3.94 -11.64 21.27
CA PRO A 213 4.66 -11.52 20.02
C PRO A 213 4.90 -12.88 19.36
N THR A 214 4.91 -12.88 18.03
CA THR A 214 5.20 -14.08 17.23
C THR A 214 6.69 -14.42 17.26
N GLY A 215 7.02 -15.66 17.60
CA GLY A 215 8.39 -16.14 17.68
C GLY A 215 8.93 -16.70 16.37
N ARG A 216 10.27 -16.76 16.23
CA ARG A 216 10.92 -17.43 15.07
C ARG A 216 10.52 -18.90 14.91
N ALA A 217 10.22 -19.58 16.02
CA ALA A 217 9.81 -20.98 16.02
C ALA A 217 8.50 -21.21 15.26
N GLU A 218 7.54 -20.30 15.37
CA GLU A 218 6.22 -20.44 14.72
C GLU A 218 6.33 -20.23 13.20
N ILE A 219 7.11 -19.22 12.79
CA ILE A 219 7.41 -19.00 11.36
C ILE A 219 8.19 -20.19 10.78
N ALA A 220 9.13 -20.75 11.54
CA ALA A 220 9.87 -21.94 11.13
C ALA A 220 8.97 -23.18 11.02
N ALA A 221 7.99 -23.33 11.91
CA ALA A 221 6.99 -24.39 11.86
C ALA A 221 6.11 -24.28 10.61
N LEU A 222 5.59 -23.08 10.30
CA LEU A 222 4.84 -22.84 9.07
C LEU A 222 5.69 -23.14 7.83
N ARG A 223 6.95 -22.71 7.80
CA ARG A 223 7.85 -23.03 6.70
C ARG A 223 8.10 -24.53 6.55
N GLY A 224 8.15 -25.26 7.67
CA GLY A 224 8.39 -26.71 7.68
C GLY A 224 7.26 -27.53 7.07
N ILE A 225 6.03 -26.99 7.02
CA ILE A 225 4.87 -27.66 6.44
C ILE A 225 4.62 -27.32 4.96
N LEU A 226 5.36 -26.36 4.38
CA LEU A 226 5.18 -25.97 2.98
C LEU A 226 5.76 -27.01 2.02
N ALA A 227 4.96 -27.42 1.03
CA ALA A 227 5.37 -28.32 -0.04
C ALA A 227 6.08 -27.56 -1.18
N GLY A 228 7.34 -27.15 -0.93
CA GLY A 228 8.29 -26.72 -1.96
C GLY A 228 7.79 -25.59 -2.88
N ALA A 229 8.15 -25.65 -4.17
CA ALA A 229 7.97 -24.55 -5.13
C ALA A 229 6.51 -24.23 -5.52
N ARG A 230 5.54 -25.05 -5.09
CA ARG A 230 4.11 -24.86 -5.40
C ARG A 230 3.34 -24.17 -4.30
N GLU A 231 3.91 -24.05 -3.10
CA GLU A 231 3.24 -23.47 -1.94
C GLU A 231 3.97 -22.23 -1.43
N THR A 232 3.20 -21.28 -0.88
CA THR A 232 3.70 -20.08 -0.21
C THR A 232 3.04 -19.98 1.16
N GLY A 233 3.83 -19.65 2.18
CA GLY A 233 3.31 -19.45 3.54
C GLY A 233 2.93 -17.99 3.78
N LEU A 234 1.75 -17.77 4.35
CA LEU A 234 1.30 -16.48 4.87
C LEU A 234 1.08 -16.59 6.38
N PHE A 235 1.73 -15.74 7.16
CA PHE A 235 1.53 -15.69 8.61
C PHE A 235 0.85 -14.37 8.98
N ILE A 236 -0.30 -14.45 9.65
CA ILE A 236 -1.08 -13.29 10.08
C ILE A 236 -1.02 -13.23 11.60
N SER A 237 -0.42 -12.16 12.13
CA SER A 237 -0.41 -11.86 13.57
C SER A 237 -1.08 -10.52 13.85
N THR A 238 -1.75 -10.44 14.99
CA THR A 238 -2.28 -9.19 15.55
C THR A 238 -1.46 -8.68 16.75
N GLY A 239 -0.40 -9.41 17.14
CA GLY A 239 0.55 -9.07 18.20
C GLY A 239 2.01 -9.37 17.86
#